data_AF-A0A2T5LK52-F1
#
_entry.id   AF-A0A2T5LK52-F1
#
_cell.length_a   1.000
_cell.length_b   1.000
_cell.length_c   1.000
_cell.angle_alpha   90.00
_cell.angle_beta   90.00
_cell.angle_gamma   90.00
#
_symmetry.space_group_name_H-M   'P 1'
#
loop_
_entity.id
_entity.type
_entity.pdbx_description
1 polymer ?
#
loop_
_entity_poly.entity_id
_entity_poly.type
_entity_poly.pdbx_seq_one_letter_code
_entity_poly.pdbx_strand_id
1 'polypeptide(L)'
;MPDSNDIDADASPHDLLNEATEWMRYAGGIAELLGELVHESDAVDCRRMALALEAIGAIARVGAQRTAQAHALVHWQRARAEGMPTTQNI
;
A
#
# COMPACT_ATOMS: atom_id res chain seq x y z
N MET A 1 -22.01 0.98 8.61
CA MET A 1 -21.42 -0.33 8.29
C MET A 1 -20.32 -0.06 7.29
N PRO A 2 -19.06 -0.45 7.52
CA PRO A 2 -18.09 -0.43 6.44
C PRO A 2 -18.36 -1.63 5.55
N ASP A 3 -18.57 -1.36 4.26
CA ASP A 3 -18.73 -2.41 3.25
C ASP A 3 -17.50 -3.32 3.25
N SER A 4 -17.85 -4.59 3.13
CA SER A 4 -17.01 -5.74 2.95
C SER A 4 -15.82 -5.48 2.05
N ASN A 5 -14.67 -5.96 2.52
CA ASN A 5 -13.51 -6.52 1.83
C ASN A 5 -13.75 -7.00 0.37
N ASP A 6 -14.07 -6.08 -0.53
CA ASP A 6 -13.90 -6.26 -1.95
C ASP A 6 -12.46 -5.86 -2.24
N ILE A 7 -11.59 -6.88 -2.28
CA ILE A 7 -10.43 -6.79 -3.16
C ILE A 7 -11.04 -6.51 -4.52
N ASP A 8 -11.03 -5.25 -4.96
CA ASP A 8 -11.54 -4.85 -6.26
C ASP A 8 -10.87 -5.74 -7.30
N ALA A 9 -11.63 -6.72 -7.78
CA ALA A 9 -11.12 -7.77 -8.66
C ALA A 9 -10.72 -7.20 -10.02
N ASP A 10 -11.16 -5.97 -10.32
CA ASP A 10 -10.86 -5.22 -11.53
C ASP A 10 -9.72 -4.20 -11.33
N ALA A 11 -9.15 -4.08 -10.12
CA ALA A 11 -8.05 -3.16 -9.86
C ALA A 11 -6.82 -3.49 -10.74
N SER A 12 -6.40 -2.51 -11.54
CA SER A 12 -5.20 -2.63 -12.36
C SER A 12 -3.95 -2.68 -11.47
N PRO A 13 -2.83 -3.29 -11.92
CA PRO A 13 -1.54 -3.12 -11.25
C PRO A 13 -1.18 -1.65 -11.01
N HIS A 14 -1.61 -0.75 -11.90
CA HIS A 14 -1.40 0.68 -11.73
C HIS A 14 -2.17 1.24 -10.52
N ASP A 15 -3.43 0.85 -10.36
CA ASP A 15 -4.30 1.33 -9.27
C ASP A 15 -3.75 0.85 -7.92
N LEU A 16 -3.35 -0.43 -7.84
CA LEU A 16 -2.71 -1.01 -6.66
C LEU A 16 -1.40 -0.31 -6.29
N LEU A 17 -0.57 0.05 -7.27
CA LEU A 17 0.67 0.79 -7.04
C LEU A 17 0.41 2.25 -6.65
N ASN A 18 -0.63 2.88 -7.20
CA ASN A 18 -1.04 4.22 -6.80
C ASN A 18 -1.52 4.23 -5.35
N GLU A 19 -2.41 3.30 -4.97
CA GLU A 19 -2.86 3.12 -3.58
C GLU A 19 -1.67 2.88 -2.64
N ALA A 20 -0.75 1.98 -3.02
CA ALA A 20 0.45 1.72 -2.22
C ALA A 20 1.29 3.00 -1.99
N THR A 21 1.44 3.80 -3.05
CA THR A 21 2.18 5.07 -3.00
C THR A 21 1.48 6.08 -2.09
N GLU A 22 0.15 6.17 -2.15
CA GLU A 22 -0.65 7.06 -1.29
C GLU A 22 -0.51 6.65 0.18
N TRP A 23 -0.68 5.37 0.50
CA TRP A 23 -0.51 4.88 1.88
C TRP A 23 0.89 5.16 2.42
N MET A 24 1.93 4.97 1.61
CA MET A 24 3.30 5.28 2.02
C MET A 24 3.53 6.78 2.22
N ARG A 25 2.92 7.62 1.38
CA ARG A 25 2.99 9.08 1.54
C ARG A 25 2.31 9.52 2.83
N TYR A 26 1.13 8.98 3.14
CA TYR A 26 0.44 9.27 4.40
C TYR A 26 1.25 8.82 5.62
N ALA A 27 1.81 7.60 5.59
CA ALA A 27 2.67 7.11 6.66
C ALA A 27 3.89 8.02 6.89
N GLY A 28 4.53 8.47 5.80
CA GLY A 28 5.64 9.42 5.86
C GLY A 28 5.24 10.76 6.48
N GLY A 29 4.15 11.38 6.01
CA GLY A 29 3.68 12.66 6.53
C GLY A 29 3.26 12.61 8.00
N ILE A 30 2.66 11.50 8.45
CA ILE A 30 2.35 11.30 9.88
C ILE A 30 3.64 11.16 10.70
N ALA A 31 4.64 10.43 10.19
CA ALA A 31 5.93 10.29 10.87
C ALA A 31 6.67 11.63 10.99
N GLU A 32 6.66 12.46 9.94
CA GLU A 32 7.22 13.81 9.95
C GLU A 32 6.53 14.68 11.00
N LEU A 33 5.19 14.73 10.99
CA LEU A 33 4.41 15.49 11.99
C LEU A 33 4.71 15.04 13.42
N LEU A 34 4.83 13.74 13.68
CA LEU A 34 5.21 13.23 15.00
C LEU A 34 6.64 13.66 15.38
N GLY A 35 7.56 13.70 14.42
CA GLY A 35 8.92 14.20 14.62
C GLY A 35 8.94 15.68 15.02
N GLU A 36 8.15 16.51 14.34
CA GLU A 36 7.97 17.92 14.67
C GLU A 36 7.40 18.10 16.09
N LEU A 37 6.34 17.36 16.43
CA LEU A 37 5.73 17.41 17.76
C LEU A 37 6.68 16.98 18.88
N VAL A 38 7.52 15.96 18.64
CA VAL A 38 8.54 15.53 19.60
C VAL A 38 9.62 16.59 19.77
N HIS A 39 10.01 17.25 18.68
CA HIS A 39 11.04 18.29 18.72
C HIS A 39 10.57 19.55 19.48
N GLU A 40 9.29 19.93 19.33
CA GLU A 40 8.71 21.12 19.93
C GLU A 40 8.22 20.91 21.38
N SER A 41 8.06 19.66 21.82
CA SER A 41 7.48 19.37 23.13
C SER A 41 8.52 19.28 24.25
N ASP A 42 8.24 19.95 25.38
CA ASP A 42 9.02 19.84 26.62
C ASP A 42 8.97 18.42 27.22
N ALA A 43 7.89 17.66 26.95
CA ALA A 43 7.73 16.29 27.40
C ALA A 43 6.92 15.46 26.39
N VAL A 44 7.35 14.22 26.13
CA VAL A 44 6.68 13.31 25.20
C VAL A 44 5.82 12.31 25.97
N ASP A 45 4.53 12.19 25.60
CA ASP A 45 3.70 11.06 26.03
C ASP A 45 4.09 9.81 25.23
N CYS A 46 5.03 9.04 25.78
CA CYS A 46 5.55 7.84 25.13
C CYS A 46 4.48 6.80 24.81
N ARG A 47 3.37 6.74 25.55
CA ARG A 47 2.29 5.79 25.28
C ARG A 47 1.53 6.18 24.01
N ARG A 48 1.20 7.47 23.87
CA ARG A 48 0.56 7.98 22.66
C ARG A 48 1.48 7.89 21.45
N MET A 49 2.78 8.15 21.64
CA MET A 49 3.79 7.98 20.59
C MET A 49 3.87 6.52 20.11
N ALA A 50 3.92 5.56 21.02
CA ALA A 50 3.93 4.13 20.67
C ALA A 50 2.69 3.75 19.85
N LEU A 51 1.51 4.19 20.25
CA LEU A 51 0.27 3.94 19.50
C LEU A 51 0.30 4.55 18.09
N ALA A 52 0.83 5.76 17.95
CA ALA A 52 0.95 6.42 16.65
C ALA A 52 1.94 5.68 15.72
N LEU A 53 3.06 5.20 16.27
CA LEU A 53 4.03 4.38 15.54
C LEU A 53 3.44 3.03 15.12
N GLU A 54 2.61 2.40 15.96
CA GLU A 54 1.88 1.18 15.59
C GLU A 54 0.92 1.43 14.42
N ALA A 55 0.22 2.56 14.42
CA ALA A 55 -0.66 2.97 13.32
C ALA A 55 0.12 3.19 12.01
N ILE A 56 1.26 3.89 12.06
CA ILE A 56 2.17 4.04 10.90
C ILE A 56 2.60 2.68 10.38
N GLY A 57 2.99 1.76 11.26
CA GLY A 57 3.36 0.40 10.89
C GLY A 57 2.21 -0.38 10.23
N ALA A 58 0.96 -0.17 10.68
CA ALA A 58 -0.22 -0.76 10.05
C ALA A 58 -0.46 -0.22 8.64
N ILE A 59 -0.36 1.10 8.45
CA ILE A 59 -0.50 1.75 7.13
C ILE A 59 0.58 1.25 6.17
N ALA A 60 1.83 1.18 6.61
CA ALA A 60 2.94 0.69 5.79
C ALA A 60 2.72 -0.77 5.33
N ARG A 61 2.15 -1.63 6.18
CA ARG A 61 1.79 -3.01 5.81
C ARG A 61 0.73 -3.07 4.73
N VAL A 62 -0.29 -2.21 4.77
CA VAL A 62 -1.31 -2.12 3.72
C VAL A 62 -0.67 -1.75 2.38
N GLY A 63 0.20 -0.72 2.36
CA GLY A 63 0.93 -0.34 1.15
C GLY A 63 1.80 -1.48 0.59
N ALA A 64 2.54 -2.18 1.46
CA ALA A 64 3.34 -3.33 1.05
C ALA A 64 2.50 -4.47 0.46
N GLN A 65 1.33 -4.75 1.04
CA GLN A 65 0.40 -5.75 0.53
C GLN A 65 -0.13 -5.38 -0.86
N ARG A 66 -0.49 -4.11 -1.10
CA ARG A 66 -0.94 -3.62 -2.40
C ARG A 66 0.15 -3.75 -3.46
N THR A 67 1.39 -3.40 -3.15
CA THR A 67 2.54 -3.63 -4.04
C THR A 67 2.71 -5.12 -4.38
N ALA A 68 2.62 -6.01 -3.39
CA ALA A 68 2.72 -7.45 -3.62
C ALA A 68 1.59 -7.97 -4.53
N GLN A 69 0.36 -7.48 -4.36
CA GLN A 69 -0.79 -7.79 -5.22
C GLN A 69 -0.55 -7.32 -6.66
N ALA A 70 -0.03 -6.10 -6.85
CA ALA A 70 0.29 -5.59 -8.18
C ALA A 70 1.32 -6.47 -8.90
N HIS A 71 2.38 -6.89 -8.20
CA HIS A 71 3.38 -7.80 -8.76
C HIS A 71 2.77 -9.15 -9.16
N ALA A 72 1.96 -9.76 -8.28
CA ALA A 72 1.30 -11.02 -8.56
C ALA A 72 0.40 -10.93 -9.81
N LEU A 73 -0.37 -9.83 -9.94
CA LEU A 73 -1.26 -9.60 -11.08
C LEU A 73 -0.47 -9.43 -12.39
N VAL A 74 0.63 -8.66 -12.39
CA VAL A 74 1.51 -8.50 -13.57
C VAL A 74 2.10 -9.84 -14.00
N HIS A 75 2.60 -10.64 -13.06
CA HIS A 75 3.15 -11.97 -13.37
C HIS A 75 2.10 -12.89 -13.97
N TRP A 76 0.88 -12.88 -13.43
CA TRP A 76 -0.23 -13.66 -13.95
C TRP A 76 -0.66 -13.23 -15.36
N GLN A 77 -0.82 -11.92 -15.59
CA GLN A 77 -1.15 -11.36 -16.90
C GLN A 77 -0.10 -11.73 -17.96
N ARG A 78 1.19 -11.65 -17.60
CA ARG A 78 2.30 -12.03 -18.47
C ARG A 78 2.29 -13.52 -18.82
N ALA A 79 2.16 -14.40 -17.83
CA ALA A 79 2.07 -15.84 -18.06
C ALA A 79 0.89 -16.21 -18.97
N ARG A 80 -0.23 -15.49 -18.83
CA ARG A 80 -1.42 -15.68 -19.68
C ARG A 80 -1.18 -15.23 -21.12
N ALA A 81 -0.48 -14.12 -21.33
CA ALA A 81 -0.12 -13.63 -22.67
C ALA A 81 0.88 -14.56 -23.38
N GLU A 82 1.85 -15.10 -22.65
CA GLU A 82 2.85 -16.04 -23.19
C GLU A 82 2.25 -17.43 -23.52
N GLY A 83 1.16 -17.82 -22.86
CA GLY A 83 0.44 -19.08 -23.11
C GLY A 83 -0.59 -19.04 -24.25
N MET A 84 -0.84 -17.89 -24.89
CA MET A 84 -1.75 -17.78 -26.03
C MET A 84 -0.99 -18.09 -27.34
N PRO A 85 -1.34 -19.16 -28.09
CA PRO A 85 -0.72 -19.40 -29.38
C PRO A 85 -1.10 -18.25 -30.33
N THR A 86 -0.11 -17.54 -30.85
CA THR A 86 -0.29 -16.59 -31.94
C THR A 86 -0.80 -17.38 -33.14
N THR A 87 -2.09 -17.32 -33.43
CA THR A 87 -2.65 -17.90 -34.66
C THR A 87 -2.09 -17.09 -35.83
N GLN A 88 -0.93 -17.53 -36.32
CA GLN A 88 -0.30 -16.99 -37.50
C GLN A 88 -1.12 -17.45 -38.70
N ASN A 89 -1.93 -16.52 -39.23
CA ASN A 89 -2.78 -16.74 -40.39
C ASN A 89 -1.89 -16.89 -41.64
N ILE A 90 -2.06 -18.02 -42.33
CA ILE A 90 -1.44 -18.41 -43.60
C ILE A 90 -2.09 -17.63 -44.75
#